data_AF-A0A1T4RS86-F1
#
_entry.id   AF-A0A1T4RS86-F1
#
_cell.length_a   1.000
_cell.length_b   1.000
_cell.length_c   1.000
_cell.angle_alpha   90.00
_cell.angle_beta   90.00
_cell.angle_gamma   90.00
#
_symmetry.space_group_name_H-M   'P 1'
#
loop_
_entity.id
_entity.type
_entity.pdbx_description
1 polymer ?
#
loop_
_entity_poly.entity_id
_entity_poly.type
_entity_poly.pdbx_seq_one_letter_code
_entity_poly.pdbx_strand_id
1 'polypeptide(L)' 'MKIIKHAFDKFDERNFTPEMAAKLINGKRILVRSKSNPDRYVALGEIDGDCWVVVLEKDLYTVVTARRAHKDEEEIWKRK' A
#
# COMPACT_ATOMS: atom_id res chain seq x y z
N MET A 1 6.80 7.10 10.19
CA MET A 1 6.20 6.97 8.84
C MET A 1 6.33 8.30 8.14
N LYS A 2 6.90 8.34 6.94
CA LYS A 2 7.02 9.56 6.14
C LYS A 2 6.06 9.44 4.96
N ILE A 3 5.17 10.42 4.78
CA ILE A 3 4.25 10.46 3.65
C ILE A 3 4.70 11.65 2.80
N ILE A 4 5.11 11.38 1.57
CA ILE A 4 5.56 12.46 0.67
C ILE A 4 4.36 13.34 0.30
N LYS A 5 4.56 14.64 0.09
CA LYS A 5 3.45 15.57 -0.28
C LYS A 5 2.63 15.07 -1.46
N HIS A 6 3.26 14.44 -2.45
CA HIS A 6 2.59 13.87 -3.62
C HIS A 6 1.67 12.68 -3.29
N ALA A 7 1.95 11.95 -2.20
CA ALA A 7 1.11 10.85 -1.75
C ALA A 7 -0.19 11.35 -1.10
N PHE A 8 -0.16 12.51 -0.42
CA PHE A 8 -1.37 13.13 0.14
C PHE A 8 -2.37 13.54 -0.94
N ASP A 9 -1.89 14.08 -2.05
CA ASP A 9 -2.74 14.40 -3.22
C ASP A 9 -3.46 13.14 -3.73
N LYS A 10 -2.71 12.05 -3.89
CA LYS A 10 -3.24 10.76 -4.34
C LYS A 10 -4.16 10.08 -3.34
N PHE A 11 -4.01 10.39 -2.06
CA PHE A 11 -4.82 9.88 -0.96
C PHE A 11 -6.19 10.54 -0.94
N ASP A 12 -6.21 11.87 -1.08
CA ASP A 12 -7.42 12.67 -1.19
C ASP A 12 -8.26 12.24 -2.41
N GLU A 13 -7.61 12.13 -3.59
CA GLU A 13 -8.26 11.64 -4.82
C GLU A 13 -8.91 10.24 -4.69
N ARG A 14 -8.45 9.42 -3.72
CA ARG A 14 -8.82 8.01 -3.60
C ARG A 14 -9.56 7.67 -2.31
N ASN A 15 -9.99 8.68 -1.54
CA ASN A 15 -10.60 8.51 -0.22
C ASN A 15 -9.77 7.60 0.72
N PHE A 16 -8.44 7.65 0.59
CA PHE A 16 -7.54 6.78 1.34
C PHE A 16 -6.81 7.61 2.39
N THR A 17 -7.05 7.35 3.67
CA THR A 17 -6.47 8.18 4.73
C THR A 17 -5.04 7.76 5.10
N PRO A 18 -4.20 8.68 5.60
CA PRO A 18 -2.89 8.32 6.15
C PRO A 18 -2.99 7.29 7.30
N GLU A 19 -4.09 7.29 8.05
CA GLU A 19 -4.38 6.31 9.09
C GLU A 19 -4.60 4.90 8.52
N MET A 20 -5.28 4.79 7.37
CA MET A 20 -5.41 3.52 6.65
C MET A 20 -4.05 2.98 6.21
N ALA A 21 -3.17 3.84 5.66
CA ALA A 21 -1.81 3.41 5.39
C ALA A 21 -1.09 2.99 6.68
N ALA A 22 -1.19 3.75 7.77
CA ALA A 22 -0.56 3.38 9.03
C ALA A 22 -1.06 2.02 9.55
N LYS A 23 -2.37 1.73 9.44
CA LYS A 23 -2.97 0.43 9.77
C LYS A 23 -2.41 -0.69 8.89
N LEU A 24 -2.28 -0.47 7.58
CA LEU A 24 -1.75 -1.49 6.67
C LEU A 24 -0.26 -1.75 6.91
N ILE A 25 0.52 -0.70 7.18
CA ILE A 25 1.96 -0.78 7.42
C ILE A 25 2.29 -1.47 8.75
N ASN A 26 1.53 -1.17 9.81
CA ASN A 26 1.72 -1.78 11.12
C ASN A 26 0.95 -3.10 11.30
N GLY A 27 -0.03 -3.37 10.45
CA GLY A 27 -0.89 -4.55 10.52
C GLY A 27 -0.40 -5.73 9.69
N LYS A 28 -1.32 -6.68 9.45
CA LYS A 28 -1.06 -7.84 8.59
C LYS A 28 -0.96 -7.35 7.15
N ARG A 29 0.22 -7.51 6.55
CA ARG A 29 0.49 -7.17 5.15
C ARG A 29 1.28 -8.24 4.43
N ILE A 30 1.22 -8.25 3.10
CA ILE A 30 2.16 -8.97 2.23
C ILE A 30 3.05 -7.92 1.60
N LEU A 31 4.36 -8.06 1.75
CA LEU A 31 5.33 -7.20 1.11
C LEU A 31 5.87 -7.91 -0.13
N VAL A 32 5.59 -7.35 -1.30
CA VAL A 32 6.09 -7.84 -2.58
C VAL A 32 7.02 -6.77 -3.14
N ARG A 33 8.24 -7.15 -3.53
CA ARG A 33 9.14 -6.23 -4.22
C ARG A 33 8.60 -5.96 -5.62
N SER A 34 8.55 -4.69 -6.03
CA SER A 34 8.07 -4.36 -7.38
C SER A 34 9.06 -4.90 -8.43
N LYS A 35 8.56 -5.67 -9.40
CA LYS A 35 9.40 -6.22 -10.49
C LYS A 35 9.97 -5.12 -11.39
N SER A 36 9.22 -4.05 -11.61
CA SER A 36 9.61 -2.95 -12.51
C SER A 36 10.49 -1.89 -11.83
N ASN A 37 10.45 -1.77 -10.50
CA ASN A 37 11.23 -0.80 -9.75
C ASN A 37 11.80 -1.47 -8.48
N PRO A 38 13.06 -1.93 -8.50
CA PRO A 38 13.65 -2.67 -7.40
C PRO A 38 13.78 -1.85 -6.10
N ASP A 39 13.70 -0.52 -6.20
CA ASP A 39 13.69 0.43 -5.08
C ASP A 39 12.30 0.65 -4.47
N ARG A 40 11.26 -0.01 -4.99
CA ARG A 40 9.88 0.10 -4.48
C ARG A 40 9.33 -1.23 -4.01
N TYR A 41 8.60 -1.16 -2.92
CA TYR A 41 7.88 -2.27 -2.32
C TYR A 41 6.38 -2.04 -2.42
N VAL A 42 5.64 -3.11 -2.60
CA VAL A 42 4.19 -3.13 -2.69
C VAL A 42 3.68 -3.88 -1.47
N ALA A 43 3.05 -3.16 -0.56
CA ALA A 43 2.41 -3.72 0.61
C ALA A 43 0.92 -3.94 0.32
N LEU A 44 0.50 -5.19 0.29
CA LEU A 44 -0.91 -5.57 0.19
C LEU A 44 -1.48 -5.82 1.57
N GLY A 45 -2.68 -5.33 1.83
CA GLY A 45 -3.38 -5.60 3.07
C GLY A 45 -4.86 -5.29 2.94
N GLU A 46 -5.64 -5.85 3.85
CA GLU A 46 -7.07 -5.62 3.92
C GLU A 46 -7.38 -4.58 4.99
N ILE A 47 -8.26 -3.64 4.68
CA ILE A 47 -8.77 -2.61 5.58
C ILE A 47 -10.28 -2.57 5.40
N ASP A 48 -11.03 -2.76 6.48
CA ASP A 48 -12.51 -2.75 6.45
C ASP A 48 -13.12 -3.74 5.43
N GLY A 49 -12.50 -4.91 5.24
CA GLY A 49 -12.95 -5.94 4.29
C GLY A 49 -12.56 -5.68 2.83
N ASP A 50 -11.87 -4.56 2.59
CA ASP A 50 -11.43 -4.14 1.27
C ASP A 50 -9.91 -4.30 1.11
N CYS A 51 -9.48 -4.91 0.01
CA CYS A 51 -8.06 -5.07 -0.29
C CYS A 51 -7.45 -3.78 -0.85
N TRP A 52 -6.39 -3.33 -0.19
CA TRP A 52 -5.62 -2.14 -0.52
C TRP A 52 -4.17 -2.47 -0.77
N VAL A 53 -3.56 -1.65 -1.62
CA VAL A 53 -2.17 -1.73 -2.04
C VAL A 53 -1.50 -0.41 -1.75
N VAL A 54 -0.47 -0.45 -0.91
CA VAL A 54 0.36 0.69 -0.56
C VAL A 54 1.74 0.50 -1.16
N VAL A 55 2.15 1.43 -2.01
CA VAL A 55 3.50 1.45 -2.58
C VAL A 55 4.41 2.23 -1.65
N LEU A 56 5.48 1.58 -1.25
CA LEU A 56 6.52 2.07 -0.36
C LEU A 56 7.84 2.22 -1.11
N GLU A 57 8.67 3.15 -0.66
CA GLU A 57 10.10 3.17 -1.03
C GLU A 57 10.88 2.05 -0.35
N LYS A 58 12.15 1.90 -0.73
CA LYS A 58 13.11 0.93 -0.16
C LYS A 58 13.25 1.01 1.37
N ASP A 59 12.96 2.17 1.95
CA ASP A 59 13.01 2.41 3.39
C ASP A 59 11.82 1.76 4.12
N LEU A 60 10.79 1.27 3.42
CA LEU A 60 9.58 0.64 3.96
C LEU A 60 8.72 1.52 4.89
N TYR A 61 9.20 2.72 5.24
CA TYR A 61 8.49 3.71 6.05
C TYR A 61 7.98 4.90 5.25
N THR A 62 8.43 5.05 3.99
CA THR A 62 8.02 6.14 3.12
C THR A 62 6.93 5.67 2.16
N VAL A 63 5.72 6.22 2.33
CA VAL A 63 4.58 5.91 1.45
C VAL A 63 4.60 6.82 0.24
N VAL A 64 4.62 6.19 -0.94
CA VAL A 64 4.62 6.87 -2.24
C VAL A 64 3.19 7.05 -2.74
N THR A 65 2.37 6.01 -2.66
CA THR A 65 0.98 6.06 -3.11
C THR A 65 0.19 4.88 -2.54
N ALA A 66 -1.13 4.98 -2.53
CA ALA A 66 -2.03 3.89 -2.19
C ALA A 66 -3.11 3.76 -3.28
N ARG A 67 -3.58 2.53 -3.50
CA ARG A 67 -4.65 2.22 -4.44
C ARG A 67 -5.42 0.97 -4.01
N ARG A 68 -6.61 0.78 -4.56
CA ARG A 68 -7.31 -0.51 -4.48
C ARG A 68 -6.49 -1.61 -5.14
N ALA A 69 -6.50 -2.79 -4.53
CA ALA A 69 -5.93 -3.99 -5.14
C ALA A 69 -6.68 -4.34 -6.43
N HIS A 70 -5.95 -4.79 -7.44
CA HIS A 70 -6.55 -5.44 -8.61
C HIS A 70 -6.87 -6.91 -8.29
N LYS A 71 -7.69 -7.57 -9.13
CA LYS A 71 -8.10 -8.98 -8.92
C LYS A 71 -6.91 -9.92 -8.66
N ASP A 72 -5.83 -9.81 -9.44
CA ASP A 72 -4.61 -10.63 -9.24
C ASP A 72 -3.98 -10.42 -7.86
N GLU A 73 -3.99 -9.18 -7.36
CA GLU A 73 -3.44 -8.80 -6.06
C GLU A 73 -4.32 -9.28 -4.90
N GLU A 74 -5.64 -9.21 -5.08
CA GLU A 74 -6.61 -9.80 -4.16
C GLU A 74 -6.47 -11.32 -4.07
N GLU A 75 -6.23 -12.00 -5.20
CA GLU A 75 -5.98 -13.44 -5.21
C GLU A 75 -4.69 -13.79 -4.45
N ILE A 76 -3.62 -13.00 -4.63
CA ILE A 76 -2.38 -13.16 -3.85
C ILE A 76 -2.64 -13.00 -2.35
N TRP A 77 -3.48 -12.02 -1.97
CA TRP A 77 -3.86 -11.81 -0.58
C TRP A 77 -4.71 -12.97 -0.01
N LYS A 78 -5.70 -13.45 -0.78
CA LYS A 78 -6.59 -14.56 -0.38
C LYS A 78 -5.88 -15.91 -0.31
N ARG A 79 -4.77 -16.09 -1.04
CA ARG A 79 -3.94 -17.30 -1.00
C ARG A 79 -2.97 -17.35 0.21
N LYS A 80 -3.00 -16.34 1.08
CA LYS A 80 -2.14 -16.23 2.27
C LYS A 80 -2.62 -17.07 3.45
#